data_AF-A0A068L8H2-F1
#
_entry.id   AF-A0A068L8H2-F1
#
_cell.length_a   1.000
_cell.length_b   1.000
_cell.length_c   1.000
_cell.angle_alpha   90.00
_cell.angle_beta   90.00
_cell.angle_gamma   90.00
#
_symmetry.space_group_name_H-M   'P 1'
#
loop_
_entity.id
_entity.type
_entity.pdbx_description
1 polymer ?
#
loop_
_entity_poly.entity_id
_entity_poly.type
_entity_poly.pdbx_seq_one_letter_code
_entity_poly.pdbx_strand_id
1 'polypeptide(L)'
;MKPLLFPNNTQFWYETLRSMSHIAYGGADFGEVVSTAGRVTEGDYDSWYTEWFATAERVSSEAGKALAAGHRISARDAFLRASNYYRSAEFFLHGKDCDPRHDHAYDRSVECFKAAAALYTTPRIEPVEIPYEDTTLPGYLYRVDDSGTPRPTLIMHNGFDGTAEELHFFGALAAVERGYTVLAFDGPGMPGPRHHQGLVFRPDWENVITPVIDFAETIPEVDNSRIALLGLSMGGVLAPRAAAFEHRLAALIAVDGLYDLGETSVRNIPGTRREAERLLRAESAPELDAALDQIMAKDPIARWALNHGMYVMGVDTPRAFNASYLDYTLADGIAEKIQCPTLVCDAAEDEFFKGQPEQLYEHLTCPKTLMLFTAAEGAGAHCHPGAMRHAIARIYDWLGDTLDGTLTDTRA
;
A
#
# COMPACT_ATOMS: atom_id res chain seq x y z
N MET A 1 18.29 6.31 -0.74
CA MET A 1 18.76 7.09 0.43
C MET A 1 19.73 6.26 1.26
N LYS A 2 20.88 6.82 1.70
CA LYS A 2 21.82 6.08 2.57
C LYS A 2 21.15 5.70 3.90
N PRO A 3 21.22 4.43 4.34
CA PRO A 3 20.67 4.02 5.64
C PRO A 3 21.27 4.81 6.82
N LEU A 4 20.41 5.31 7.70
CA LEU A 4 20.81 5.96 8.96
C LEU A 4 20.72 5.00 10.15
N LEU A 5 19.81 4.04 10.09
CA LEU A 5 19.64 2.93 11.02
C LEU A 5 19.72 1.63 10.22
N PHE A 6 20.15 0.54 10.85
CA PHE A 6 20.33 -0.76 10.18
C PHE A 6 21.18 -0.68 8.91
N PRO A 7 22.48 -0.29 9.02
CA PRO A 7 23.33 0.01 7.87
C PRO A 7 23.62 -1.18 6.95
N ASN A 8 23.38 -2.41 7.42
CA ASN A 8 23.61 -3.65 6.68
C ASN A 8 22.29 -4.37 6.33
N ASN A 9 21.14 -3.79 6.67
CA ASN A 9 19.83 -4.37 6.40
C ASN A 9 18.89 -3.31 5.82
N THR A 10 18.86 -3.25 4.49
CA THR A 10 18.06 -2.28 3.73
C THR A 10 16.57 -2.40 3.99
N GLN A 11 16.07 -3.61 4.26
CA GLN A 11 14.65 -3.83 4.53
C GLN A 11 14.24 -3.29 5.90
N PHE A 12 15.02 -3.54 6.96
CA PHE A 12 14.79 -2.95 8.28
C PHE A 12 14.90 -1.42 8.22
N TRP A 13 15.88 -0.91 7.45
CA TRP A 13 15.99 0.53 7.21
C TRP A 13 14.75 1.08 6.51
N TYR A 14 14.30 0.45 5.43
CA TYR A 14 13.15 0.89 4.64
C TYR A 14 11.87 0.91 5.49
N GLU A 15 11.58 -0.16 6.24
CA GLU A 15 10.40 -0.20 7.11
C GLU A 15 10.48 0.80 8.26
N THR A 16 11.69 1.09 8.75
CA THR A 16 11.89 2.15 9.74
C THR A 16 11.65 3.54 9.13
N LEU A 17 12.16 3.79 7.92
CA LEU A 17 11.94 5.01 7.17
C LEU A 17 10.46 5.21 6.83
N ARG A 18 9.75 4.14 6.45
CA ARG A 18 8.30 4.12 6.25
C ARG A 18 7.57 4.55 7.50
N SER A 19 7.90 3.98 8.66
CA SER A 19 7.32 4.41 9.94
C SER A 19 7.67 5.86 10.31
N MET A 20 8.88 6.34 10.03
CA MET A 20 9.22 7.76 10.19
C MET A 20 8.41 8.65 9.25
N SER A 21 8.12 8.20 8.03
CA SER A 21 7.38 8.96 7.04
C SER A 21 5.94 9.28 7.48
N HIS A 22 5.35 8.39 8.29
CA HIS A 22 4.01 8.55 8.85
C HIS A 22 3.89 9.64 9.93
N ILE A 23 5.01 10.22 10.40
CA ILE A 23 5.01 11.38 11.32
C ILE A 23 4.17 12.54 10.74
N ALA A 24 4.24 12.74 9.42
CA ALA A 24 3.55 13.83 8.71
C ALA A 24 2.03 13.89 8.94
N TYR A 25 1.42 12.75 9.23
CA TYR A 25 -0.01 12.58 9.47
C TYR A 25 -0.29 11.83 10.78
N GLY A 26 0.63 11.94 11.75
CA GLY A 26 0.41 11.54 13.15
C GLY A 26 0.61 10.05 13.45
N GLY A 27 1.09 9.25 12.49
CA GLY A 27 1.33 7.81 12.67
C GLY A 27 2.64 7.47 13.39
N ALA A 28 3.48 8.45 13.71
CA ALA A 28 4.69 8.22 14.48
C ALA A 28 5.22 9.50 15.14
N ASP A 29 6.15 9.35 16.07
CA ASP A 29 7.05 10.39 16.54
C ASP A 29 8.52 9.99 16.29
N PHE A 30 9.36 10.95 15.90
CA PHE A 30 10.76 10.69 15.56
C PHE A 30 11.53 10.00 16.70
N GLY A 31 11.39 10.52 17.92
CA GLY A 31 12.09 9.97 19.09
C GLY A 31 11.64 8.55 19.43
N GLU A 32 10.35 8.24 19.26
CA GLU A 32 9.81 6.90 19.50
C GLU A 32 10.35 5.89 18.47
N VAL A 33 10.39 6.27 17.19
CA VAL A 33 10.95 5.42 16.13
C VAL A 33 12.44 5.17 16.34
N VAL A 34 13.24 6.22 16.55
CA VAL A 34 14.70 6.09 16.75
C VAL A 34 15.02 5.27 18.00
N SER A 35 14.32 5.53 19.11
CA SER A 35 14.50 4.78 20.35
C SER A 35 14.16 3.31 20.19
N THR A 36 13.09 3.00 19.47
CA THR A 36 12.64 1.61 19.22
C THR A 36 13.61 0.88 18.31
N ALA A 37 13.96 1.47 17.17
CA ALA A 37 14.93 0.92 16.25
C ALA A 37 16.30 0.68 16.92
N GLY A 38 16.72 1.54 17.85
CA GLY A 38 17.96 1.38 18.61
C GLY A 38 17.99 0.18 19.56
N ARG A 39 16.86 -0.46 19.84
CA ARG A 39 16.77 -1.69 20.65
C ARG A 39 16.62 -2.96 19.80
N VAL A 40 16.29 -2.81 18.52
CA VAL A 40 16.15 -3.93 17.59
C VAL A 40 17.53 -4.47 17.21
N THR A 41 17.66 -5.80 17.24
CA THR A 41 18.85 -6.48 16.72
C THR A 41 18.73 -6.58 15.20
N GLU A 42 19.68 -5.99 14.48
CA GLU A 42 19.67 -5.94 13.02
C GLU A 42 19.59 -7.34 12.39
N GLY A 43 18.58 -7.58 11.54
CA GLY A 43 18.34 -8.87 10.88
C GLY A 43 17.56 -9.90 11.69
N ASP A 44 17.19 -9.59 12.94
CA ASP A 44 16.39 -10.47 13.79
C ASP A 44 14.93 -10.04 13.82
N TYR A 45 14.07 -10.80 13.15
CA TYR A 45 12.63 -10.57 13.06
C TYR A 45 11.93 -10.66 14.42
N ASP A 46 12.42 -11.49 15.35
CA ASP A 46 11.83 -11.60 16.68
C ASP A 46 12.12 -10.35 17.52
N SER A 47 13.34 -9.83 17.43
CA SER A 47 13.68 -8.55 18.08
C SER A 47 12.88 -7.38 17.48
N TRP A 48 12.67 -7.39 16.16
CA TRP A 48 11.83 -6.39 15.49
C TRP A 48 10.41 -6.40 16.06
N TYR A 49 9.76 -7.56 16.04
CA TYR A 49 8.43 -7.71 16.61
C TYR A 49 8.39 -7.26 18.07
N THR A 50 9.32 -7.77 18.89
CA THR A 50 9.32 -7.54 20.34
C THR A 50 9.40 -6.05 20.67
N GLU A 51 10.31 -5.32 20.03
CA GLU A 51 10.55 -3.92 20.36
C GLU A 51 9.48 -2.98 19.80
N TRP A 52 8.98 -3.24 18.59
CA TRP A 52 7.87 -2.47 18.03
C TRP A 52 6.57 -2.73 18.77
N PHE A 53 6.27 -4.00 19.09
CA PHE A 53 5.09 -4.37 19.86
C PHE A 53 5.11 -3.75 21.26
N ALA A 54 6.24 -3.81 21.98
CA ALA A 54 6.38 -3.19 23.29
C ALA A 54 6.18 -1.66 23.25
N THR A 55 6.62 -1.03 22.16
CA THR A 55 6.41 0.41 21.94
C THR A 55 4.92 0.70 21.69
N ALA A 56 4.27 -0.10 20.85
CA ALA A 56 2.85 0.02 20.56
C ALA A 56 1.98 -0.17 21.82
N GLU A 57 2.28 -1.18 22.65
CA GLU A 57 1.61 -1.44 23.94
C GLU A 57 1.71 -0.24 24.89
N ARG A 58 2.91 0.32 25.05
CA ARG A 58 3.12 1.50 25.90
C ARG A 58 2.27 2.68 25.42
N VAL A 59 2.35 3.00 24.13
CA VAL A 59 1.64 4.15 23.54
C VAL A 59 0.12 3.95 23.56
N SER A 60 -0.37 2.73 23.28
CA SER A 60 -1.80 2.39 23.38
C SER A 60 -2.31 2.51 24.83
N SER A 61 -1.52 2.08 25.82
CA SER A 61 -1.84 2.26 27.24
C SER A 61 -1.92 3.74 27.64
N GLU A 62 -1.00 4.57 27.15
CA GLU A 62 -1.03 6.03 27.35
C GLU A 62 -2.28 6.65 26.70
N ALA A 63 -2.64 6.22 25.49
CA ALA A 63 -3.85 6.65 24.78
C ALA A 63 -5.12 6.33 25.58
N GLY A 64 -5.23 5.11 26.12
CA GLY A 64 -6.35 4.69 26.96
C GLY A 64 -6.48 5.52 28.24
N LYS A 65 -5.35 5.82 28.91
CA LYS A 65 -5.33 6.70 30.10
C LYS A 65 -5.78 8.13 29.75
N ALA A 66 -5.28 8.69 28.65
CA ALA A 66 -5.68 10.00 28.17
C ALA A 66 -7.18 10.05 27.86
N LEU A 67 -7.71 9.02 27.20
CA LEU A 67 -9.14 8.94 26.87
C LEU A 67 -10.01 8.88 28.14
N ALA A 68 -9.64 8.04 29.11
CA ALA A 68 -10.35 7.92 30.39
C ALA A 68 -10.36 9.23 31.19
N ALA A 69 -9.32 10.05 31.05
CA ALA A 69 -9.22 11.38 31.66
C ALA A 69 -9.91 12.49 30.85
N GLY A 70 -10.52 12.18 29.70
CA GLY A 70 -11.19 13.15 28.83
C GLY A 70 -10.25 13.93 27.89
N HIS A 71 -8.96 13.58 27.83
CA HIS A 71 -7.97 14.20 26.95
C HIS A 71 -8.03 13.62 25.53
N ARG A 72 -9.12 13.93 24.81
CA ARG A 72 -9.46 13.34 23.50
C ARG A 72 -8.37 13.50 22.44
N ILE A 73 -7.74 14.67 22.34
CA ILE A 73 -6.68 14.94 21.34
C ILE A 73 -5.46 14.05 21.63
N SER A 74 -4.98 14.05 22.87
CA SER A 74 -3.85 13.21 23.29
C SER A 74 -4.13 11.72 23.07
N ALA A 75 -5.36 11.27 23.35
CA ALA A 75 -5.78 9.90 23.07
C ALA A 75 -5.75 9.57 21.58
N ARG A 76 -6.38 10.41 20.74
CA ARG A 76 -6.41 10.22 19.28
C ARG A 76 -5.00 10.11 18.72
N ASP A 77 -4.14 11.07 19.03
CA ASP A 77 -2.79 11.13 18.48
C ASP A 77 -1.98 9.90 18.90
N ALA A 78 -2.09 9.48 20.17
CA ALA A 78 -1.41 8.28 20.65
C ALA A 78 -1.97 6.98 20.03
N PHE A 79 -3.29 6.88 19.83
CA PHE A 79 -3.88 5.73 19.14
C PHE A 79 -3.42 5.62 17.67
N LEU A 80 -3.26 6.73 16.95
CA LEU A 80 -2.70 6.73 15.59
C LEU A 80 -1.27 6.16 15.57
N ARG A 81 -0.40 6.62 16.48
CA ARG A 81 0.98 6.09 16.60
C ARG A 81 0.99 4.62 16.98
N ALA A 82 0.19 4.23 17.97
CA ALA A 82 0.08 2.83 18.39
C ALA A 82 -0.36 1.92 17.24
N SER A 83 -1.35 2.35 16.44
CA SER A 83 -1.80 1.60 15.25
C SER A 83 -0.64 1.31 14.29
N ASN A 84 0.12 2.33 13.90
CA ASN A 84 1.26 2.15 13.01
C ASN A 84 2.39 1.30 13.63
N TYR A 85 2.58 1.36 14.95
CA TYR A 85 3.61 0.57 15.64
C TYR A 85 3.24 -0.90 15.77
N TYR A 86 1.96 -1.24 15.97
CA TYR A 86 1.50 -2.62 15.86
C TYR A 86 1.63 -3.16 14.43
N ARG A 87 1.23 -2.36 13.41
CA ARG A 87 1.46 -2.68 11.99
C ARG A 87 2.94 -2.97 11.71
N SER A 88 3.82 -2.12 12.24
CA SER A 88 5.26 -2.31 12.12
C SER A 88 5.70 -3.62 12.78
N ALA A 89 5.22 -3.93 13.99
CA ALA A 89 5.61 -5.15 14.71
C ALA A 89 5.27 -6.43 13.92
N GLU A 90 4.11 -6.47 13.27
CA GLU A 90 3.59 -7.61 12.53
C GLU A 90 4.39 -7.96 11.26
N PHE A 91 4.99 -6.95 10.62
CA PHE A 91 5.46 -6.99 9.23
C PHE A 91 6.30 -8.23 8.82
N PHE A 92 7.10 -8.78 9.73
CA PHE A 92 8.00 -9.91 9.45
C PHE A 92 7.47 -11.28 9.88
N LEU A 93 6.19 -11.39 10.27
CA LEU A 93 5.60 -12.61 10.83
C LEU A 93 4.86 -13.50 9.83
N HIS A 94 4.73 -13.07 8.57
CA HIS A 94 4.01 -13.83 7.55
C HIS A 94 4.83 -15.01 7.01
N GLY A 95 4.12 -16.07 6.62
CA GLY A 95 4.71 -17.24 5.98
C GLY A 95 3.66 -18.28 5.65
N LYS A 96 4.12 -19.46 5.22
CA LYS A 96 3.24 -20.62 5.00
C LYS A 96 2.49 -21.00 6.29
N ASP A 97 3.26 -21.10 7.37
CA ASP A 97 2.74 -21.24 8.72
C ASP A 97 2.96 -19.90 9.42
N CYS A 98 1.94 -19.05 9.44
CA CYS A 98 2.04 -17.76 10.09
C CYS A 98 2.30 -17.90 11.59
N ASP A 99 3.13 -17.01 12.12
CA ASP A 99 3.38 -16.95 13.56
C ASP A 99 2.11 -16.48 14.28
N PRO A 100 1.59 -17.17 15.32
CA PRO A 100 0.36 -16.79 16.01
C PRO A 100 0.28 -15.33 16.51
N ARG A 101 1.43 -14.65 16.65
CA ARG A 101 1.51 -13.23 17.00
C ARG A 101 1.00 -12.31 15.89
N HIS A 102 0.93 -12.76 14.64
CA HIS A 102 0.59 -11.95 13.48
C HIS A 102 -0.84 -11.38 13.57
N ASP A 103 -1.84 -12.26 13.76
CA ASP A 103 -3.24 -11.85 13.93
C ASP A 103 -3.39 -10.89 15.11
N HIS A 104 -2.72 -11.17 16.22
CA HIS A 104 -2.82 -10.33 17.40
C HIS A 104 -2.29 -8.91 17.16
N ALA A 105 -1.12 -8.76 16.53
CA ALA A 105 -0.59 -7.44 16.22
C ALA A 105 -1.47 -6.70 15.20
N TYR A 106 -1.97 -7.40 14.18
CA TYR A 106 -2.91 -6.84 13.21
C TYR A 106 -4.18 -6.31 13.91
N ASP A 107 -4.86 -7.14 14.70
CA ASP A 107 -6.08 -6.76 15.43
C ASP A 107 -5.87 -5.53 16.30
N ARG A 108 -4.75 -5.48 17.03
CA ARG A 108 -4.39 -4.35 17.88
C ARG A 108 -4.11 -3.07 17.07
N SER A 109 -3.55 -3.21 15.87
CA SER A 109 -3.38 -2.09 14.94
C SER A 109 -4.71 -1.49 14.51
N VAL A 110 -5.64 -2.35 14.05
CA VAL A 110 -7.00 -1.98 13.60
C VAL A 110 -7.81 -1.37 14.74
N GLU A 111 -7.77 -1.98 15.93
CA GLU A 111 -8.45 -1.48 17.14
C GLU A 111 -7.99 -0.07 17.51
N CYS A 112 -6.67 0.16 17.52
CA CYS A 112 -6.12 1.48 17.80
C CYS A 112 -6.55 2.49 16.74
N PHE A 113 -6.52 2.13 15.46
CA PHE A 113 -6.95 3.04 14.39
C PHE A 113 -8.43 3.39 14.50
N LYS A 114 -9.31 2.41 14.73
CA LYS A 114 -10.75 2.64 14.95
C LYS A 114 -11.00 3.53 16.18
N ALA A 115 -10.24 3.33 17.25
CA ALA A 115 -10.31 4.20 18.44
C ALA A 115 -9.87 5.63 18.13
N ALA A 116 -8.82 5.84 17.32
CA ALA A 116 -8.43 7.17 16.85
C ALA A 116 -9.50 7.80 15.94
N ALA A 117 -10.01 7.05 14.96
CA ALA A 117 -11.04 7.49 14.01
C ALA A 117 -12.29 8.01 14.73
N ALA A 118 -12.77 7.30 15.76
CA ALA A 118 -13.92 7.70 16.57
C ALA A 118 -13.71 9.00 17.38
N LEU A 119 -12.46 9.48 17.50
CA LEU A 119 -12.13 10.72 18.21
C LEU A 119 -12.05 11.94 17.28
N TYR A 120 -12.05 11.73 15.96
CA TYR A 120 -12.17 12.81 14.99
C TYR A 120 -13.59 13.40 14.99
N THR A 121 -13.68 14.73 14.98
CA THR A 121 -14.95 15.46 14.82
C THR A 121 -15.10 16.04 13.43
N THR A 122 -14.02 16.60 12.88
CA THR A 122 -13.91 17.11 11.52
C THR A 122 -12.45 16.96 11.09
N PRO A 123 -12.14 16.21 10.02
CA PRO A 123 -13.08 15.40 9.22
C PRO A 123 -13.73 14.27 10.03
N ARG A 124 -14.77 13.62 9.51
CA ARG A 124 -15.25 12.34 10.07
C ARG A 124 -14.54 11.19 9.37
N ILE A 125 -14.17 10.18 10.14
CA ILE A 125 -13.53 8.96 9.65
C ILE A 125 -14.35 7.78 10.18
N GLU A 126 -14.98 7.06 9.28
CA GLU A 126 -15.95 6.02 9.63
C GLU A 126 -15.52 4.68 9.03
N PRO A 127 -15.37 3.62 9.84
CA PRO A 127 -15.20 2.28 9.31
C PRO A 127 -16.40 1.90 8.45
N VAL A 128 -16.15 1.25 7.31
CA VAL A 128 -17.17 0.77 6.39
C VAL A 128 -16.91 -0.69 6.01
N GLU A 129 -17.98 -1.37 5.62
CA GLU A 129 -17.95 -2.72 5.05
C GLU A 129 -18.51 -2.64 3.64
N ILE A 130 -17.65 -2.84 2.65
CA ILE A 130 -17.99 -2.74 1.23
C ILE A 130 -18.49 -4.12 0.77
N PRO A 131 -19.72 -4.26 0.24
CA PRO A 131 -20.20 -5.55 -0.26
C PRO A 131 -19.30 -6.12 -1.36
N TYR A 132 -18.92 -7.39 -1.25
CA TYR A 132 -18.03 -8.04 -2.21
C TYR A 132 -18.31 -9.54 -2.28
N GLU A 133 -18.80 -10.02 -3.42
CA GLU A 133 -19.19 -11.42 -3.63
C GLU A 133 -20.12 -11.93 -2.49
N ASP A 134 -19.70 -12.93 -1.71
CA ASP A 134 -20.42 -13.48 -0.57
C ASP A 134 -19.90 -12.97 0.80
N THR A 135 -19.06 -11.94 0.79
CA THR A 135 -18.41 -11.33 1.97
C THR A 135 -18.41 -9.78 1.86
N THR A 136 -17.57 -9.13 2.65
CA THR A 136 -17.34 -7.67 2.61
C THR A 136 -15.85 -7.33 2.60
N LEU A 137 -15.48 -6.18 2.05
CA LEU A 137 -14.12 -5.63 2.17
C LEU A 137 -14.10 -4.53 3.24
N PRO A 138 -13.17 -4.55 4.19
CA PRO A 138 -13.06 -3.51 5.20
C PRO A 138 -12.45 -2.23 4.63
N GLY A 139 -12.91 -1.09 5.12
CA GLY A 139 -12.34 0.20 4.74
C GLY A 139 -12.73 1.33 5.68
N TYR A 140 -12.35 2.54 5.28
CA TYR A 140 -12.57 3.78 5.99
C TYR A 140 -13.05 4.86 5.03
N LEU A 141 -14.18 5.45 5.36
CA LEU A 141 -14.78 6.57 4.65
C LEU A 141 -14.46 7.87 5.38
N TYR A 142 -13.80 8.78 4.68
CA TYR A 142 -13.45 10.09 5.19
C TYR A 142 -14.38 11.14 4.59
N ARG A 143 -15.07 11.85 5.46
CA ARG A 143 -15.93 12.99 5.11
C ARG A 143 -15.28 14.28 5.54
N VAL A 144 -15.18 15.24 4.63
CA VAL A 144 -14.60 16.56 4.89
C VAL A 144 -15.33 17.28 6.02
N ASP A 145 -16.66 17.28 5.98
CA ASP A 145 -17.53 17.95 6.93
C ASP A 145 -18.95 17.33 6.94
N ASP A 146 -19.83 17.88 7.77
CA ASP A 146 -21.22 17.43 7.95
C ASP A 146 -22.20 18.10 6.96
N SER A 147 -21.69 18.74 5.90
CA SER A 147 -22.55 19.48 4.96
C SER A 147 -23.41 18.59 4.07
N GLY A 148 -23.04 17.31 3.93
CA GLY A 148 -23.66 16.40 2.97
C GLY A 148 -23.39 16.77 1.51
N THR A 149 -22.44 17.67 1.25
CA THR A 149 -22.13 18.16 -0.09
C THR A 149 -21.40 17.07 -0.90
N PRO A 150 -21.86 16.71 -2.11
CA PRO A 150 -21.12 15.86 -3.03
C PRO A 150 -19.76 16.47 -3.40
N ARG A 151 -18.69 15.68 -3.33
CA ARG A 151 -17.30 16.13 -3.53
C ARG A 151 -16.54 15.20 -4.47
N PRO A 152 -15.48 15.69 -5.15
CA PRO A 152 -14.48 14.83 -5.75
C PRO A 152 -14.08 13.73 -4.77
N THR A 153 -14.03 12.50 -5.26
CA THR A 153 -13.81 11.33 -4.40
C THR A 153 -12.55 10.63 -4.82
N LEU A 154 -11.69 10.33 -3.86
CA LEU A 154 -10.50 9.52 -4.05
C LEU A 154 -10.72 8.14 -3.43
N ILE A 155 -10.72 7.11 -4.25
CA ILE A 155 -10.66 5.72 -3.80
C ILE A 155 -9.19 5.33 -3.74
N MET A 156 -8.75 4.75 -2.62
CA MET A 156 -7.35 4.41 -2.37
C MET A 156 -7.25 2.96 -1.90
N HIS A 157 -6.30 2.22 -2.45
CA HIS A 157 -5.91 0.93 -1.90
C HIS A 157 -4.39 0.75 -1.91
N ASN A 158 -3.95 -0.17 -1.06
CA ASN A 158 -2.55 -0.50 -0.91
C ASN A 158 -2.09 -1.52 -1.97
N GLY A 159 -0.92 -2.09 -1.76
CA GLY A 159 -0.35 -3.15 -2.59
C GLY A 159 -0.05 -4.39 -1.78
N PHE A 160 1.15 -4.94 -1.99
CA PHE A 160 1.58 -6.25 -1.52
C PHE A 160 1.38 -6.47 -0.01
N ASP A 161 1.70 -5.48 0.82
CA ASP A 161 1.85 -5.65 2.28
C ASP A 161 1.16 -4.57 3.16
N GLY A 162 0.64 -3.49 2.56
CA GLY A 162 0.12 -2.34 3.30
C GLY A 162 -1.36 -2.48 3.68
N THR A 163 -1.79 -1.76 4.71
CA THR A 163 -3.17 -1.82 5.25
C THR A 163 -4.01 -0.59 4.88
N ALA A 164 -5.32 -0.65 5.07
CA ALA A 164 -6.22 0.49 4.88
C ALA A 164 -5.97 1.61 5.91
N GLU A 165 -5.56 1.28 7.13
CA GLU A 165 -5.17 2.24 8.17
C GLU A 165 -3.92 3.02 7.77
N GLU A 166 -2.96 2.36 7.13
CA GLU A 166 -1.74 3.00 6.65
C GLU A 166 -2.02 4.10 5.62
N LEU A 167 -3.04 3.91 4.78
CA LEU A 167 -3.46 4.90 3.79
C LEU A 167 -3.86 6.24 4.44
N HIS A 168 -4.25 6.24 5.72
CA HIS A 168 -4.42 7.46 6.52
C HIS A 168 -3.16 8.33 6.49
N PHE A 169 -2.02 7.69 6.79
CA PHE A 169 -0.73 8.34 6.92
C PHE A 169 -0.10 8.61 5.56
N PHE A 170 -0.38 7.76 4.58
CA PHE A 170 0.08 7.95 3.22
C PHE A 170 -0.55 9.20 2.60
N GLY A 171 -1.88 9.31 2.58
CA GLY A 171 -2.51 10.41 1.84
C GLY A 171 -4.01 10.60 2.01
N ALA A 172 -4.74 9.74 2.73
CA ALA A 172 -6.19 9.92 2.88
C ALA A 172 -6.51 11.24 3.61
N LEU A 173 -5.85 11.51 4.74
CA LEU A 173 -6.07 12.77 5.48
C LEU A 173 -5.64 14.00 4.65
N ALA A 174 -4.60 13.85 3.82
CA ALA A 174 -4.11 14.89 2.93
C ALA A 174 -5.10 15.25 1.79
N ALA A 175 -5.85 14.27 1.30
CA ALA A 175 -6.88 14.48 0.29
C ALA A 175 -8.09 15.18 0.92
N VAL A 176 -8.43 14.80 2.15
CA VAL A 176 -9.49 15.45 2.92
C VAL A 176 -9.16 16.92 3.23
N GLU A 177 -7.90 17.23 3.55
CA GLU A 177 -7.41 18.62 3.69
C GLU A 177 -7.64 19.45 2.40
N ARG A 178 -7.73 18.81 1.23
CA ARG A 178 -7.99 19.41 -0.08
C ARG A 178 -9.47 19.34 -0.51
N GLY A 179 -10.35 18.88 0.37
CA GLY A 179 -11.80 18.86 0.11
C GLY A 179 -12.32 17.61 -0.61
N TYR A 180 -11.54 16.53 -0.66
CA TYR A 180 -11.97 15.25 -1.22
C TYR A 180 -12.71 14.40 -0.18
N THR A 181 -13.77 13.72 -0.62
CA THR A 181 -14.26 12.52 0.07
C THR A 181 -13.26 11.39 -0.22
N VAL A 182 -12.91 10.56 0.76
CA VAL A 182 -11.95 9.47 0.54
C VAL A 182 -12.53 8.14 0.97
N LEU A 183 -12.37 7.12 0.14
CA LEU A 183 -12.65 5.73 0.49
C LEU A 183 -11.35 4.93 0.42
N ALA A 184 -10.75 4.65 1.58
CA ALA A 184 -9.58 3.79 1.70
C ALA A 184 -10.02 2.38 2.08
N PHE A 185 -9.51 1.34 1.42
CA PHE A 185 -9.95 -0.03 1.69
C PHE A 185 -8.84 -1.07 1.47
N ASP A 186 -9.02 -2.24 2.08
CA ASP A 186 -8.23 -3.44 1.81
C ASP A 186 -9.01 -4.39 0.90
N GLY A 187 -8.42 -4.79 -0.23
CA GLY A 187 -8.95 -5.79 -1.15
C GLY A 187 -8.48 -7.22 -0.87
N PRO A 188 -8.91 -8.21 -1.67
CA PRO A 188 -8.39 -9.58 -1.60
C PRO A 188 -6.85 -9.62 -1.64
N GLY A 189 -6.23 -10.38 -0.72
CA GLY A 189 -4.78 -10.47 -0.55
C GLY A 189 -4.16 -9.39 0.34
N MET A 190 -4.86 -8.28 0.57
CA MET A 190 -4.43 -7.25 1.53
C MET A 190 -4.79 -7.64 2.96
N PRO A 191 -4.15 -7.05 3.99
CA PRO A 191 -4.23 -7.52 5.37
C PRO A 191 -5.64 -7.80 5.89
N GLY A 192 -6.59 -6.86 5.82
CA GLY A 192 -7.94 -7.08 6.37
C GLY A 192 -8.64 -8.36 5.88
N PRO A 193 -8.94 -8.49 4.58
CA PRO A 193 -9.52 -9.71 4.03
C PRO A 193 -8.62 -10.94 4.18
N ARG A 194 -7.29 -10.77 4.15
CA ARG A 194 -6.37 -11.90 4.25
C ARG A 194 -6.36 -12.52 5.65
N HIS A 195 -6.38 -11.72 6.71
CA HIS A 195 -6.43 -12.17 8.11
C HIS A 195 -7.77 -12.81 8.46
N HIS A 196 -8.88 -12.18 8.11
CA HIS A 196 -10.18 -12.55 8.67
C HIS A 196 -11.08 -13.37 7.72
N GLN A 197 -10.83 -13.30 6.41
CA GLN A 197 -11.67 -13.95 5.40
C GLN A 197 -10.89 -14.94 4.54
N GLY A 198 -9.55 -14.94 4.64
CA GLY A 198 -8.68 -15.80 3.83
C GLY A 198 -8.66 -15.42 2.35
N LEU A 199 -9.09 -14.21 1.99
CA LEU A 199 -9.06 -13.77 0.59
C LEU A 199 -7.62 -13.53 0.15
N VAL A 200 -7.30 -13.97 -1.06
CA VAL A 200 -5.97 -13.87 -1.67
C VAL A 200 -6.00 -12.92 -2.86
N PHE A 201 -4.84 -12.42 -3.27
CA PHE A 201 -4.78 -11.54 -4.44
C PHE A 201 -5.31 -12.23 -5.70
N ARG A 202 -5.89 -11.44 -6.59
CA ARG A 202 -6.35 -11.85 -7.92
C ARG A 202 -5.86 -10.87 -8.99
N PRO A 203 -5.51 -11.34 -10.20
CA PRO A 203 -4.94 -10.48 -11.24
C PRO A 203 -5.99 -9.63 -11.97
N ASP A 204 -7.26 -10.01 -11.91
CA ASP A 204 -8.40 -9.34 -12.55
C ASP A 204 -9.04 -8.28 -11.62
N TRP A 205 -8.24 -7.28 -11.25
CA TRP A 205 -8.58 -6.28 -10.22
C TRP A 205 -9.82 -5.42 -10.56
N GLU A 206 -10.27 -5.40 -11.81
CA GLU A 206 -11.56 -4.84 -12.19
C GLU A 206 -12.73 -5.43 -11.37
N ASN A 207 -12.66 -6.71 -11.01
CA ASN A 207 -13.67 -7.38 -10.19
C ASN A 207 -13.63 -6.94 -8.71
N VAL A 208 -12.59 -6.23 -8.28
CA VAL A 208 -12.47 -5.63 -6.94
C VAL A 208 -12.91 -4.17 -6.97
N ILE A 209 -12.50 -3.40 -7.98
CA ILE A 209 -12.79 -1.97 -8.05
C ILE A 209 -14.24 -1.68 -8.42
N THR A 210 -14.85 -2.43 -9.35
CA THR A 210 -16.25 -2.22 -9.73
C THR A 210 -17.20 -2.24 -8.52
N PRO A 211 -17.19 -3.26 -7.62
CA PRO A 211 -18.05 -3.23 -6.44
C PRO A 211 -17.69 -2.13 -5.42
N VAL A 212 -16.43 -1.70 -5.35
CA VAL A 212 -16.01 -0.57 -4.50
C VAL A 212 -16.59 0.74 -5.04
N ILE A 213 -16.59 0.95 -6.36
CA ILE A 213 -17.25 2.11 -6.99
C ILE A 213 -18.77 2.02 -6.79
N ASP A 214 -19.38 0.84 -6.97
CA ASP A 214 -20.82 0.66 -6.76
C ASP A 214 -21.22 1.04 -5.33
N PHE A 215 -20.43 0.67 -4.33
CA PHE A 215 -20.60 1.12 -2.95
C PHE A 215 -20.40 2.64 -2.81
N ALA A 216 -19.35 3.19 -3.41
CA ALA A 216 -19.07 4.62 -3.36
C ALA A 216 -20.23 5.47 -3.90
N GLU A 217 -20.86 5.05 -5.00
CA GLU A 217 -22.00 5.74 -5.62
C GLU A 217 -23.26 5.76 -4.73
N THR A 218 -23.32 4.92 -3.69
CA THR A 218 -24.42 4.95 -2.70
C THR A 218 -24.27 6.06 -1.67
N ILE A 219 -23.09 6.68 -1.57
CA ILE A 219 -22.76 7.68 -0.57
C ILE A 219 -23.16 9.08 -1.09
N PRO A 220 -24.07 9.81 -0.43
CA PRO A 220 -24.51 11.13 -0.91
C PRO A 220 -23.40 12.16 -1.10
N GLU A 221 -22.32 12.08 -0.32
CA GLU A 221 -21.17 13.00 -0.37
C GLU A 221 -20.16 12.67 -1.49
N VAL A 222 -20.42 11.63 -2.29
CA VAL A 222 -19.60 11.27 -3.46
C VAL A 222 -20.16 11.95 -4.70
N ASP A 223 -19.31 12.70 -5.41
CA ASP A 223 -19.59 13.16 -6.78
C ASP A 223 -19.22 12.05 -7.77
N ASN A 224 -20.23 11.32 -8.24
CA ASN A 224 -20.06 10.17 -9.14
C ASN A 224 -19.39 10.53 -10.48
N SER A 225 -19.31 11.82 -10.85
CA SER A 225 -18.61 12.28 -12.05
C SER A 225 -17.11 12.56 -11.84
N ARG A 226 -16.65 12.56 -10.58
CA ARG A 226 -15.28 12.92 -10.19
C ARG A 226 -14.70 11.92 -9.20
N ILE A 227 -14.82 10.63 -9.52
CA ILE A 227 -14.18 9.53 -8.77
C ILE A 227 -12.79 9.25 -9.37
N ALA A 228 -11.76 9.37 -8.55
CA ALA A 228 -10.39 9.00 -8.90
C ALA A 228 -9.97 7.72 -8.15
N LEU A 229 -9.05 6.96 -8.75
CA LEU A 229 -8.46 5.77 -8.15
C LEU A 229 -6.96 5.95 -7.95
N LEU A 230 -6.48 5.63 -6.75
CA LEU A 230 -5.06 5.56 -6.43
C LEU A 230 -4.68 4.15 -5.96
N GLY A 231 -3.69 3.56 -6.62
CA GLY A 231 -3.07 2.30 -6.20
C GLY A 231 -1.63 2.50 -5.77
N LEU A 232 -1.30 2.07 -4.54
CA LEU A 232 0.03 2.19 -3.94
C LEU A 232 0.85 0.88 -4.05
N SER A 233 2.15 0.96 -4.33
CA SER A 233 3.09 -0.14 -4.54
C SER A 233 2.60 -1.11 -5.63
N MET A 234 2.39 -2.39 -5.31
CA MET A 234 1.69 -3.35 -6.20
C MET A 234 0.33 -2.83 -6.68
N GLY A 235 -0.31 -1.93 -5.93
CA GLY A 235 -1.48 -1.18 -6.38
C GLY A 235 -1.27 -0.43 -7.69
N GLY A 236 -0.03 -0.06 -8.02
CA GLY A 236 0.37 0.59 -9.27
C GLY A 236 0.32 -0.28 -10.52
N VAL A 237 0.08 -1.59 -10.42
CA VAL A 237 -0.37 -2.43 -11.55
C VAL A 237 -1.86 -2.77 -11.44
N LEU A 238 -2.35 -2.95 -10.20
CA LEU A 238 -3.75 -3.34 -9.93
C LEU A 238 -4.75 -2.23 -10.29
N ALA A 239 -4.47 -0.98 -9.94
CA ALA A 239 -5.35 0.15 -10.24
C ALA A 239 -5.42 0.44 -11.76
N PRO A 240 -4.30 0.48 -12.52
CA PRO A 240 -4.36 0.51 -13.98
C PRO A 240 -5.07 -0.69 -14.59
N ARG A 241 -4.88 -1.90 -14.02
CA ARG A 241 -5.58 -3.10 -14.47
C ARG A 241 -7.09 -2.91 -14.37
N ALA A 242 -7.58 -2.40 -13.24
CA ALA A 242 -9.00 -2.09 -13.08
C ALA A 242 -9.47 -1.00 -14.05
N ALA A 243 -8.73 0.11 -14.18
CA ALA A 243 -9.08 1.23 -15.04
C ALA A 243 -9.16 0.89 -16.54
N ALA A 244 -8.50 -0.19 -16.96
CA ALA A 244 -8.61 -0.74 -18.31
C ALA A 244 -10.01 -1.34 -18.61
N PHE A 245 -10.82 -1.64 -17.58
CA PHE A 245 -12.15 -2.27 -17.72
C PHE A 245 -13.26 -1.54 -16.95
N GLU A 246 -12.93 -0.65 -16.01
CA GLU A 246 -13.86 0.17 -15.25
C GLU A 246 -13.73 1.64 -15.67
N HIS A 247 -14.63 2.08 -16.56
CA HIS A 247 -14.52 3.37 -17.23
C HIS A 247 -15.25 4.52 -16.53
N ARG A 248 -15.81 4.30 -15.33
CA ARG A 248 -16.41 5.38 -14.51
C ARG A 248 -15.36 6.28 -13.84
N LEU A 249 -14.09 5.86 -13.82
CA LEU A 249 -13.00 6.62 -13.22
C LEU A 249 -12.72 7.90 -14.00
N ALA A 250 -12.69 9.04 -13.31
CA ALA A 250 -12.36 10.35 -13.84
C ALA A 250 -10.84 10.61 -13.88
N ALA A 251 -10.07 9.94 -13.02
CA ALA A 251 -8.60 10.00 -13.00
C ALA A 251 -8.01 8.73 -12.36
N LEU A 252 -6.77 8.41 -12.73
CA LEU A 252 -6.00 7.29 -12.20
C LEU A 252 -4.63 7.76 -11.71
N ILE A 253 -4.19 7.25 -10.56
CA ILE A 253 -2.86 7.49 -9.99
C ILE A 253 -2.21 6.15 -9.64
N ALA A 254 -1.07 5.85 -10.26
CA ALA A 254 -0.23 4.69 -9.94
C ALA A 254 1.02 5.14 -9.19
N VAL A 255 1.15 4.74 -7.92
CA VAL A 255 2.28 5.12 -7.04
C VAL A 255 3.01 3.89 -6.53
N ASP A 256 4.20 3.52 -7.00
CA ASP A 256 4.77 3.89 -8.29
C ASP A 256 4.11 3.10 -9.43
N GLY A 257 4.34 3.52 -10.67
CA GLY A 257 3.82 2.83 -11.85
C GLY A 257 4.40 1.44 -12.03
N LEU A 258 3.56 0.43 -12.23
CA LEU A 258 4.00 -0.93 -12.52
C LEU A 258 3.32 -1.46 -13.79
N TYR A 259 4.09 -2.14 -14.64
CA TYR A 259 3.61 -2.63 -15.92
C TYR A 259 3.47 -4.15 -15.94
N ASP A 260 4.45 -4.86 -15.38
CA ASP A 260 4.54 -6.32 -15.48
C ASP A 260 5.32 -6.89 -14.30
N LEU A 261 4.61 -7.43 -13.31
CA LEU A 261 5.25 -8.06 -12.15
C LEU A 261 6.01 -9.34 -12.52
N GLY A 262 5.64 -9.98 -13.63
CA GLY A 262 6.32 -11.17 -14.12
C GLY A 262 7.80 -10.94 -14.40
N GLU A 263 8.19 -9.71 -14.78
CA GLU A 263 9.60 -9.33 -14.95
C GLU A 263 10.43 -9.58 -13.69
N THR A 264 9.87 -9.25 -12.52
CA THR A 264 10.56 -9.45 -11.24
C THR A 264 10.76 -10.92 -10.91
N SER A 265 9.81 -11.77 -11.32
CA SER A 265 9.85 -13.22 -11.09
C SER A 265 10.81 -13.97 -12.03
N VAL A 266 11.02 -13.46 -13.25
CA VAL A 266 11.90 -14.11 -14.23
C VAL A 266 13.33 -13.57 -14.26
N ARG A 267 13.59 -12.35 -13.75
CA ARG A 267 14.88 -11.64 -13.96
C ARG A 267 16.13 -12.42 -13.52
N ASN A 268 15.98 -13.27 -12.50
CA ASN A 268 17.10 -14.04 -11.92
C ASN A 268 17.13 -15.50 -12.38
N ILE A 269 16.22 -15.91 -13.27
CA ILE A 269 16.17 -17.27 -13.83
C ILE A 269 16.96 -17.28 -15.15
N PRO A 270 17.99 -18.14 -15.31
CA PRO A 270 18.76 -18.19 -16.54
C PRO A 270 17.91 -18.57 -17.76
N GLY A 271 18.20 -17.94 -18.89
CA GLY A 271 17.56 -18.22 -20.18
C GLY A 271 16.71 -17.06 -20.67
N THR A 272 15.85 -17.35 -21.65
CA THR A 272 14.85 -16.40 -22.13
C THR A 272 13.67 -16.29 -21.17
N ARG A 273 12.96 -15.16 -21.20
CA ARG A 273 11.72 -14.98 -20.42
C ARG A 273 10.74 -16.15 -20.59
N ARG A 274 10.51 -16.60 -21.82
CA ARG A 274 9.61 -17.73 -22.13
C ARG A 274 10.08 -19.04 -21.48
N GLU A 275 11.38 -19.28 -21.40
CA GLU A 275 11.92 -20.46 -20.73
C GLU A 275 11.73 -20.37 -19.21
N ALA A 276 11.98 -19.20 -18.63
CA ALA A 276 11.77 -18.93 -17.21
C ALA A 276 10.28 -19.08 -16.80
N GLU A 277 9.36 -18.52 -17.58
CA GLU A 277 7.91 -18.68 -17.36
C GLU A 277 7.48 -20.15 -17.41
N ARG A 278 8.00 -20.91 -18.39
CA ARG A 278 7.73 -22.35 -18.49
C ARG A 278 8.26 -23.10 -17.27
N LEU A 279 9.43 -22.73 -16.74
CA LEU A 279 9.99 -23.34 -15.53
C LEU A 279 9.15 -23.01 -14.30
N LEU A 280 8.72 -21.76 -14.13
CA LEU A 280 7.86 -21.35 -13.03
C LEU A 280 6.52 -22.11 -13.04
N ARG A 281 5.88 -22.23 -14.20
CA ARG A 281 4.58 -22.91 -14.39
C ARG A 281 4.66 -24.43 -14.55
N ALA A 282 5.85 -25.03 -14.52
CA ALA A 282 5.99 -26.48 -14.64
C ALA A 282 5.34 -27.21 -13.45
N GLU A 283 4.91 -28.45 -13.64
CA GLU A 283 4.44 -29.28 -12.52
C GLU A 283 5.56 -29.48 -11.48
N SER A 284 6.80 -29.65 -11.94
CA SER A 284 7.99 -29.82 -11.11
C SER A 284 9.22 -29.16 -11.75
N ALA A 285 10.04 -28.50 -10.93
CA ALA A 285 11.32 -27.91 -11.32
C ALA A 285 12.31 -27.97 -10.14
N PRO A 286 12.81 -29.17 -9.77
CA PRO A 286 13.49 -29.40 -8.49
C PRO A 286 14.76 -28.57 -8.32
N GLU A 287 15.49 -28.28 -9.41
CA GLU A 287 16.68 -27.43 -9.34
C GLU A 287 16.32 -25.97 -9.03
N LEU A 288 15.21 -25.46 -9.57
CA LEU A 288 14.73 -24.11 -9.30
C LEU A 288 14.14 -24.02 -7.89
N ASP A 289 13.35 -25.02 -7.48
CA ASP A 289 12.79 -25.11 -6.13
C ASP A 289 13.94 -25.08 -5.09
N ALA A 290 14.97 -25.92 -5.26
CA ALA A 290 16.13 -25.94 -4.37
C ALA A 290 16.93 -24.61 -4.40
N ALA A 291 17.00 -23.93 -5.54
CA ALA A 291 17.67 -22.63 -5.64
C ALA A 291 16.92 -21.54 -4.87
N LEU A 292 15.58 -21.50 -4.98
CA LEU A 292 14.74 -20.56 -4.23
C LEU A 292 14.83 -20.79 -2.72
N ASP A 293 14.79 -22.05 -2.28
CA ASP A 293 14.97 -22.41 -0.87
C ASP A 293 16.35 -21.95 -0.34
N GLN A 294 17.41 -22.13 -1.13
CA GLN A 294 18.75 -21.66 -0.75
C GLN A 294 18.86 -20.14 -0.67
N ILE A 295 18.14 -19.41 -1.53
CA ILE A 295 18.08 -17.95 -1.49
C ILE A 295 17.35 -17.52 -0.21
N MET A 296 16.18 -18.08 0.10
CA MET A 296 15.46 -17.80 1.34
C MET A 296 16.28 -18.09 2.60
N ALA A 297 17.14 -19.12 2.56
CA ALA A 297 17.99 -19.46 3.70
C ALA A 297 19.14 -18.46 3.92
N LYS A 298 19.55 -17.71 2.89
CA LYS A 298 20.76 -16.85 2.92
C LYS A 298 20.46 -15.36 2.87
N ASP A 299 19.33 -14.99 2.27
CA ASP A 299 18.93 -13.60 2.04
C ASP A 299 17.63 -13.33 2.82
N PRO A 300 17.69 -12.55 3.92
CA PRO A 300 16.51 -12.17 4.68
C PRO A 300 15.46 -11.44 3.84
N ILE A 301 15.86 -10.62 2.87
CA ILE A 301 14.91 -9.85 2.04
C ILE A 301 14.11 -10.81 1.19
N ALA A 302 14.79 -11.74 0.51
CA ALA A 302 14.13 -12.76 -0.29
C ALA A 302 13.29 -13.71 0.59
N ARG A 303 13.77 -14.06 1.79
CA ARG A 303 13.01 -14.86 2.75
C ARG A 303 11.67 -14.22 3.08
N TRP A 304 11.66 -12.94 3.45
CA TRP A 304 10.42 -12.21 3.71
C TRP A 304 9.55 -12.14 2.47
N ALA A 305 10.10 -11.70 1.33
CA ALA A 305 9.30 -11.48 0.11
C ALA A 305 8.62 -12.76 -0.37
N LEU A 306 9.32 -13.89 -0.34
CA LEU A 306 8.77 -15.19 -0.74
C LEU A 306 7.77 -15.73 0.29
N ASN A 307 8.03 -15.58 1.59
CA ASN A 307 7.10 -16.00 2.65
C ASN A 307 5.80 -15.19 2.63
N HIS A 308 5.91 -13.86 2.57
CA HIS A 308 4.77 -12.97 2.47
C HIS A 308 4.02 -13.20 1.16
N GLY A 309 4.73 -13.34 0.04
CA GLY A 309 4.16 -13.64 -1.26
C GLY A 309 3.34 -14.94 -1.29
N MET A 310 3.87 -16.02 -0.73
CA MET A 310 3.12 -17.27 -0.53
C MET A 310 1.85 -17.06 0.29
N TYR A 311 1.95 -16.31 1.39
CA TYR A 311 0.82 -16.00 2.27
C TYR A 311 -0.29 -15.24 1.53
N VAL A 312 0.01 -14.13 0.87
CA VAL A 312 -1.01 -13.26 0.23
C VAL A 312 -1.55 -13.78 -1.09
N MET A 313 -0.80 -14.67 -1.77
CA MET A 313 -1.26 -15.36 -2.98
C MET A 313 -1.95 -16.70 -2.68
N GLY A 314 -1.87 -17.21 -1.45
CA GLY A 314 -2.45 -18.49 -1.07
C GLY A 314 -1.81 -19.70 -1.74
N VAL A 315 -0.47 -19.68 -1.90
CA VAL A 315 0.29 -20.74 -2.57
C VAL A 315 1.38 -21.29 -1.66
N ASP A 316 1.72 -22.57 -1.84
CA ASP A 316 2.56 -23.30 -0.88
C ASP A 316 4.06 -23.29 -1.17
N THR A 317 4.49 -22.76 -2.33
CA THR A 317 5.89 -22.79 -2.74
C THR A 317 6.37 -21.46 -3.31
N PRO A 318 7.66 -21.11 -3.12
CA PRO A 318 8.26 -19.91 -3.71
C PRO A 318 8.09 -19.86 -5.23
N ARG A 319 8.18 -21.01 -5.90
CA ARG A 319 7.99 -21.11 -7.35
C ARG A 319 6.54 -20.82 -7.75
N ALA A 320 5.55 -21.34 -7.02
CA ALA A 320 4.14 -21.03 -7.28
C ALA A 320 3.81 -19.56 -7.05
N PHE A 321 4.43 -18.92 -6.05
CA PHE A 321 4.33 -17.47 -5.85
C PHE A 321 4.88 -16.71 -7.06
N ASN A 322 6.11 -17.01 -7.49
CA ASN A 322 6.70 -16.39 -8.68
C ASN A 322 5.89 -16.67 -9.96
N ALA A 323 5.28 -17.85 -10.08
CA ALA A 323 4.39 -18.17 -11.19
C ALA A 323 3.09 -17.32 -11.17
N SER A 324 2.58 -17.00 -9.98
CA SER A 324 1.37 -16.18 -9.83
C SER A 324 1.61 -14.74 -10.30
N TYR A 325 2.78 -14.17 -10.03
CA TYR A 325 3.17 -12.82 -10.49
C TYR A 325 3.15 -12.66 -12.01
N LEU A 326 3.33 -13.75 -12.77
CA LEU A 326 3.25 -13.72 -14.24
C LEU A 326 1.87 -13.29 -14.76
N ASP A 327 0.82 -13.39 -13.94
CA ASP A 327 -0.55 -13.03 -14.31
C ASP A 327 -0.88 -11.55 -13.99
N TYR A 328 0.01 -10.83 -13.28
CA TYR A 328 -0.17 -9.42 -12.92
C TYR A 328 0.58 -8.53 -13.91
N THR A 329 -0.04 -8.31 -15.07
CA THR A 329 0.54 -7.56 -16.19
C THR A 329 -0.49 -6.69 -16.90
N LEU A 330 -0.03 -5.59 -17.48
CA LEU A 330 -0.79 -4.68 -18.34
C LEU A 330 -0.42 -4.84 -19.82
N ALA A 331 0.32 -5.91 -20.15
CA ALA A 331 0.68 -6.25 -21.51
C ALA A 331 -0.52 -6.59 -22.41
N ASP A 332 -0.23 -6.91 -23.68
CA ASP A 332 -1.21 -7.40 -24.66
C ASP A 332 -2.41 -6.46 -24.87
N GLY A 333 -2.17 -5.15 -24.82
CA GLY A 333 -3.21 -4.15 -25.09
C GLY A 333 -4.05 -3.77 -23.87
N ILE A 334 -3.70 -4.20 -22.65
CA ILE A 334 -4.47 -3.85 -21.44
C ILE A 334 -4.23 -2.40 -21.05
N ALA A 335 -2.98 -1.94 -20.96
CA ALA A 335 -2.66 -0.54 -20.67
C ALA A 335 -3.32 0.44 -21.64
N GLU A 336 -3.38 0.08 -22.93
CA GLU A 336 -3.96 0.86 -24.03
C GLU A 336 -5.49 1.00 -23.92
N LYS A 337 -6.16 0.22 -23.06
CA LYS A 337 -7.61 0.35 -22.82
C LYS A 337 -7.97 1.40 -21.77
N ILE A 338 -6.99 1.90 -21.02
CA ILE A 338 -7.22 2.94 -20.01
C ILE A 338 -7.63 4.23 -20.72
N GLN A 339 -8.74 4.83 -20.28
CA GLN A 339 -9.36 5.99 -20.96
C GLN A 339 -9.24 7.30 -20.17
N CYS A 340 -9.12 7.23 -18.85
CA CYS A 340 -9.05 8.41 -17.99
C CYS A 340 -7.62 8.98 -17.91
N PRO A 341 -7.47 10.29 -17.62
CA PRO A 341 -6.18 10.88 -17.31
C PRO A 341 -5.43 10.09 -16.24
N THR A 342 -4.17 9.77 -16.51
CA THR A 342 -3.37 8.88 -15.66
C THR A 342 -2.06 9.55 -15.23
N LEU A 343 -1.82 9.58 -13.92
CA LEU A 343 -0.53 9.91 -13.32
C LEU A 343 0.24 8.63 -13.01
N VAL A 344 1.46 8.56 -13.51
CA VAL A 344 2.43 7.51 -13.21
C VAL A 344 3.54 8.13 -12.36
N CYS A 345 3.68 7.68 -11.12
CA CYS A 345 4.80 8.09 -10.27
C CYS A 345 6.01 7.17 -10.49
N ASP A 346 7.20 7.74 -10.38
CA ASP A 346 8.47 7.03 -10.48
C ASP A 346 9.40 7.49 -9.34
N ALA A 347 10.16 6.56 -8.80
CA ALA A 347 11.10 6.79 -7.71
C ALA A 347 12.53 6.47 -8.18
N ALA A 348 13.39 7.50 -8.22
CA ALA A 348 14.73 7.41 -8.81
C ALA A 348 15.67 6.38 -8.14
N GLU A 349 15.38 6.00 -6.90
CA GLU A 349 16.13 5.02 -6.11
C GLU A 349 15.31 3.73 -5.85
N ASP A 350 14.25 3.47 -6.62
CA ASP A 350 13.57 2.18 -6.56
C ASP A 350 14.49 1.05 -7.04
N GLU A 351 14.71 0.07 -6.17
CA GLU A 351 15.53 -1.12 -6.40
C GLU A 351 14.68 -2.33 -6.85
N PHE A 352 13.36 -2.24 -6.72
CA PHE A 352 12.43 -3.33 -6.96
C PHE A 352 11.89 -3.32 -8.39
N PHE A 353 11.41 -2.17 -8.87
CA PHE A 353 10.63 -2.08 -10.12
C PHE A 353 11.17 -1.07 -11.13
N LYS A 354 12.47 -0.76 -11.04
CA LYS A 354 13.16 0.16 -11.95
C LYS A 354 12.80 -0.06 -13.43
N GLY A 355 12.33 0.99 -14.09
CA GLY A 355 11.96 0.99 -15.50
C GLY A 355 10.50 0.62 -15.79
N GLN A 356 9.76 0.07 -14.81
CA GLN A 356 8.34 -0.23 -14.99
C GLN A 356 7.44 1.00 -15.08
N PRO A 357 7.68 2.11 -14.32
CA PRO A 357 6.92 3.34 -14.49
C PRO A 357 6.98 3.88 -15.93
N GLU A 358 8.17 3.91 -16.54
CA GLU A 358 8.32 4.35 -17.93
C GLU A 358 7.66 3.37 -18.91
N GLN A 359 7.75 2.06 -18.68
CA GLN A 359 7.04 1.08 -19.51
C GLN A 359 5.53 1.32 -19.49
N LEU A 360 4.92 1.48 -18.31
CA LEU A 360 3.51 1.81 -18.19
C LEU A 360 3.20 3.12 -18.91
N TYR A 361 3.97 4.18 -18.64
CA TYR A 361 3.78 5.48 -19.27
C TYR A 361 3.80 5.38 -20.80
N GLU A 362 4.75 4.67 -21.40
CA GLU A 362 4.84 4.55 -22.86
C GLU A 362 3.65 3.82 -23.48
N HIS A 363 3.13 2.79 -22.82
CA HIS A 363 1.96 2.03 -23.28
C HIS A 363 0.62 2.77 -23.14
N LEU A 364 0.51 3.76 -22.26
CA LEU A 364 -0.73 4.54 -22.10
C LEU A 364 -1.06 5.37 -23.37
N THR A 365 -2.31 5.32 -23.82
CA THR A 365 -2.84 6.12 -24.94
C THR A 365 -3.79 7.24 -24.52
N CYS A 366 -4.18 7.29 -23.24
CA CYS A 366 -4.95 8.37 -22.63
C CYS A 366 -4.07 9.60 -22.33
N PRO A 367 -4.65 10.74 -21.88
CA PRO A 367 -3.87 11.80 -21.25
C PRO A 367 -3.02 11.22 -20.11
N LYS A 368 -1.72 11.51 -20.11
CA LYS A 368 -0.77 10.86 -19.22
C LYS A 368 0.32 11.81 -18.72
N THR A 369 0.70 11.65 -17.46
CA THR A 369 1.81 12.37 -16.82
C THR A 369 2.74 11.37 -16.15
N LEU A 370 4.04 11.51 -16.37
CA LEU A 370 5.07 10.80 -15.60
C LEU A 370 5.65 11.77 -14.57
N MET A 371 5.73 11.37 -13.31
CA MET A 371 6.22 12.22 -12.23
C MET A 371 7.35 11.53 -11.49
N LEU A 372 8.58 11.97 -11.77
CA LEU A 372 9.77 11.50 -11.09
C LEU A 372 9.97 12.17 -9.73
N PHE A 373 10.27 11.35 -8.74
CA PHE A 373 10.72 11.73 -7.42
C PHE A 373 12.16 11.31 -7.19
N THR A 374 12.98 12.25 -6.74
CA THR A 374 14.43 12.10 -6.72
C THR A 374 15.01 11.95 -5.33
N ALA A 375 16.23 11.42 -5.26
CA ALA A 375 17.01 11.39 -4.03
C ALA A 375 17.27 12.80 -3.46
N ALA A 376 17.43 13.81 -4.33
CA ALA A 376 17.67 15.20 -3.93
C ALA A 376 16.46 15.83 -3.22
N GLU A 377 15.25 15.38 -3.56
CA GLU A 377 14.00 15.77 -2.88
C GLU A 377 13.74 14.94 -1.60
N GLY A 378 14.56 13.92 -1.32
CA GLY A 378 14.32 12.96 -0.25
C GLY A 378 13.12 12.03 -0.51
N ALA A 379 12.61 12.00 -1.74
CA ALA A 379 11.42 11.27 -2.18
C ALA A 379 11.75 10.07 -3.10
N GLY A 380 13.03 9.77 -3.31
CA GLY A 380 13.48 8.82 -4.33
C GLY A 380 13.31 7.33 -4.00
N ALA A 381 12.92 6.97 -2.77
CA ALA A 381 12.63 5.58 -2.43
C ALA A 381 11.27 5.15 -3.02
N HIS A 382 11.09 3.85 -3.27
CA HIS A 382 9.81 3.25 -3.70
C HIS A 382 8.64 3.76 -2.84
N CYS A 383 7.55 4.24 -3.44
CA CYS A 383 6.41 4.87 -2.74
C CYS A 383 6.72 6.19 -1.99
N HIS A 384 7.90 6.75 -2.18
CA HIS A 384 8.38 8.04 -1.65
C HIS A 384 8.45 8.21 -0.11
N PRO A 385 8.70 7.16 0.70
CA PRO A 385 8.92 7.32 2.13
C PRO A 385 10.21 8.13 2.34
N GLY A 386 10.09 9.24 3.07
CA GLY A 386 11.17 10.20 3.30
C GLY A 386 10.75 11.65 3.05
N ALA A 387 9.82 11.86 2.10
CA ALA A 387 9.27 13.17 1.81
C ALA A 387 7.77 13.11 1.47
N MET A 388 7.01 12.34 2.26
CA MET A 388 5.57 12.09 2.04
C MET A 388 4.73 13.35 1.79
N ARG A 389 4.92 14.42 2.58
CA ARG A 389 4.20 15.69 2.36
C ARG A 389 4.51 16.31 0.99
N HIS A 390 5.75 16.20 0.53
CA HIS A 390 6.16 16.72 -0.78
C HIS A 390 5.57 15.88 -1.91
N ALA A 391 5.68 14.55 -1.81
CA ALA A 391 5.13 13.64 -2.81
C ALA A 391 3.61 13.82 -2.99
N ILE A 392 2.88 13.75 -1.88
CA ILE A 392 1.43 13.90 -1.87
C ILE A 392 0.96 15.28 -2.33
N ALA A 393 1.72 16.34 -2.02
CA ALA A 393 1.40 17.66 -2.55
C ALA A 393 1.41 17.65 -4.08
N ARG A 394 2.48 17.18 -4.70
CA ARG A 394 2.58 17.12 -6.17
C ARG A 394 1.53 16.22 -6.80
N ILE A 395 1.29 15.04 -6.21
CA ILE A 395 0.29 14.08 -6.69
C ILE A 395 -1.12 14.67 -6.63
N TYR A 396 -1.50 15.32 -5.52
CA TYR A 396 -2.85 15.86 -5.37
C TYR A 396 -3.07 17.22 -6.03
N ASP A 397 -2.03 18.01 -6.24
CA ASP A 397 -2.11 19.20 -7.07
C ASP A 397 -2.40 18.79 -8.53
N TRP A 398 -1.71 17.74 -9.03
CA TRP A 398 -2.03 17.14 -10.34
C TRP A 398 -3.47 16.62 -10.40
N LEU A 399 -3.94 15.94 -9.34
CA LEU A 399 -5.31 15.43 -9.29
C LEU A 399 -6.35 16.55 -9.34
N GLY A 400 -6.13 17.61 -8.56
CA GLY A 400 -7.00 18.81 -8.57
C GLY A 400 -7.07 19.44 -9.95
N ASP A 401 -5.91 19.70 -10.57
CA ASP A 401 -5.84 20.30 -11.90
C ASP A 401 -6.51 19.41 -12.97
N THR A 402 -6.39 18.10 -12.83
CA THR A 402 -7.01 17.12 -13.73
C THR A 402 -8.53 17.13 -13.63
N LEU A 403 -9.07 17.07 -12.41
CA LEU A 403 -10.52 17.02 -12.18
C LEU A 403 -11.23 18.36 -12.44
N ASP A 404 -10.52 19.47 -12.29
CA ASP A 404 -11.04 20.81 -12.60
C ASP A 404 -10.86 21.18 -14.10
N GLY A 405 -10.16 20.35 -14.87
CA GLY A 405 -9.89 20.58 -16.30
C GLY A 405 -8.88 21.71 -16.55
N THR A 406 -8.04 22.04 -15.57
CA THR A 406 -7.02 23.10 -15.62
C THR A 406 -5.62 22.57 -15.92
N LEU A 407 -5.43 21.25 -16.03
CA LEU A 407 -4.14 20.64 -16.33
C LEU A 407 -3.59 21.17 -17.67
N THR A 408 -2.60 22.05 -17.57
CA THR A 408 -1.84 22.51 -18.74
C THR A 408 -0.86 21.41 -19.15
N ASP A 409 -0.80 21.11 -20.45
CA ASP A 409 0.07 20.08 -21.06
C ASP A 409 1.55 20.37 -20.74
N THR A 410 1.98 19.91 -19.57
CA THR A 410 3.33 20.11 -19.04
C THR A 410 3.97 18.74 -18.98
N ARG A 411 4.88 18.50 -19.91
CA ARG A 411 5.98 17.54 -19.69
C ARG A 411 6.81 18.13 -18.55
N ALA A 412 6.51 17.75 -17.33
CA ALA A 412 7.25 18.12 -16.12
C ALA A 412 8.44 17.17 -15.92
#